data_AF-A0A1Q8QW16-F1
#
_entry.id   AF-A0A1Q8QW16-F1
#
_cell.length_a   1.000
_cell.length_b   1.000
_cell.length_c   1.000
_cell.angle_alpha   90.00
_cell.angle_beta   90.00
_cell.angle_gamma   90.00
#
_symmetry.space_group_name_H-M   'P 1'
#
loop_
_entity.id
_entity.type
_entity.pdbx_description
1 polymer ?
#
loop_
_entity_poly.entity_id
_entity_poly.type
_entity_poly.pdbx_seq_one_letter_code
_entity_poly.pdbx_strand_id
1 'polypeptide(L)'
;MEISIRKIEIMQTSTELTVRDILGTWKARWGINRMNYKVEPGLYSIGKPNSNSPVLVTANYKMSFDMLRKELKGIDAWILVLDTKGINVWCAAGKGTFGTRELLNRIAIVQLEKVVSHRNVILPQLGAPGISAHEVLKYSGFKVLYGPVKAKDVIEFINSGMKATAEMRTVRFSAYDRLVLTPVELVGTFKVSLMIFGILFLLNLLGFGPFGFVDFYAYMGAVLVGCVLTPVLLPWIPGRAFAWKGWLMGFIWAVLVNVLNGWTAVPQYSILRALGYLLILPSVSAFFAMNFTGSSTFTSFSGVLKEMRIAVPAIALSIFLGIVLILVNSFIKL
;
A
#
# COMPACT_ATOMS: atom_id res chain seq x y z
N MET A 1 -0.59 -28.93 42.76
CA MET A 1 -0.59 -28.63 41.31
C MET A 1 -0.02 -27.24 41.15
N GLU A 2 1.29 -27.13 40.94
CA GLU A 2 1.95 -25.84 40.74
C GLU A 2 1.43 -25.22 39.45
N ILE A 3 0.64 -24.16 39.57
CA ILE A 3 0.29 -23.31 38.45
C ILE A 3 1.59 -22.62 38.05
N SER A 4 2.25 -23.15 37.01
CA SER A 4 3.40 -22.49 36.38
C SER A 4 2.98 -21.07 36.02
N ILE A 5 3.44 -20.10 36.82
CA ILE A 5 3.22 -18.68 36.57
C ILE A 5 4.04 -18.38 35.32
N ARG A 6 3.39 -18.43 34.16
CA ARG A 6 4.03 -18.10 32.89
C ARG A 6 4.63 -16.70 33.02
N LYS A 7 5.96 -16.63 33.03
CA LYS A 7 6.71 -15.37 33.18
C LYS A 7 6.28 -14.41 32.08
N ILE A 8 5.91 -13.18 32.47
CA ILE A 8 5.54 -12.14 31.50
C ILE A 8 6.80 -11.78 30.73
N GLU A 9 6.82 -12.10 29.44
CA GLU A 9 7.91 -11.76 28.55
C GLU A 9 7.71 -10.32 28.03
N ILE A 10 8.59 -9.43 28.46
CA ILE A 10 8.59 -8.02 28.07
C ILE A 10 9.83 -7.78 27.22
N MET A 11 9.62 -7.30 26.00
CA MET A 11 10.70 -6.99 25.06
C MET A 11 11.07 -5.51 25.16
N GLN A 12 12.32 -5.19 25.44
CA GLN A 12 12.73 -3.78 25.50
C GLN A 12 12.92 -3.23 24.08
N THR A 13 12.45 -2.00 23.84
CA THR A 13 12.70 -1.28 22.59
C THR A 13 13.05 0.18 22.83
N SER A 14 13.56 0.84 21.79
CA SER A 14 14.00 2.24 21.84
C SER A 14 13.15 3.10 20.90
N THR A 15 13.08 4.39 21.15
CA THR A 15 12.46 5.37 20.25
C THR A 15 13.40 5.71 19.08
N GLU A 16 14.70 5.49 19.23
CA GLU A 16 15.67 5.77 18.16
C GLU A 16 15.64 4.67 17.09
N LEU A 17 15.52 5.10 15.83
CA LEU A 17 15.62 4.20 14.69
C LEU A 17 17.09 3.99 14.35
N THR A 18 17.51 2.72 14.32
CA THR A 18 18.85 2.36 13.87
C THR A 18 18.96 2.49 12.36
N VAL A 19 20.19 2.55 11.84
CA VAL A 19 20.44 2.48 10.39
C VAL A 19 19.84 1.21 9.77
N ARG A 20 19.83 0.09 10.51
CA ARG A 20 19.19 -1.16 10.06
C ARG A 20 17.67 -1.03 9.91
N ASP A 21 17.01 -0.28 10.79
CA ASP A 21 15.57 -0.01 10.71
C ASP A 21 15.23 0.88 9.51
N ILE A 22 16.05 1.89 9.26
CA ILE A 22 15.91 2.80 8.12
C ILE A 22 16.10 2.02 6.81
N LEU A 23 17.21 1.28 6.68
CA LEU A 23 17.49 0.45 5.50
C LEU A 23 16.44 -0.64 5.30
N GLY A 24 15.94 -1.25 6.39
CA GLY A 24 14.86 -2.25 6.33
C GLY A 24 13.57 -1.65 5.78
N THR A 25 13.22 -0.44 6.22
CA THR A 25 12.07 0.32 5.71
C THR A 25 12.23 0.61 4.22
N TRP A 26 13.41 1.06 3.79
CA TRP A 26 13.70 1.25 2.37
C TRP A 26 13.56 -0.05 1.59
N LYS A 27 14.21 -1.14 2.02
CA LYS A 27 14.10 -2.47 1.37
C LYS A 27 12.65 -2.89 1.17
N ALA A 28 11.82 -2.81 2.20
CA ALA A 28 10.42 -3.22 2.13
C ALA A 28 9.53 -2.26 1.30
N ARG A 29 9.91 -0.98 1.15
CA ARG A 29 9.30 -0.05 0.16
C ARG A 29 9.68 -0.39 -1.27
N TRP A 30 10.86 -0.96 -1.49
CA TRP A 30 11.30 -1.49 -2.78
C TRP A 30 10.93 -2.98 -2.97
N GLY A 31 9.99 -3.51 -2.18
CA GLY A 31 9.51 -4.89 -2.31
C GLY A 31 10.48 -5.98 -1.81
N ILE A 32 11.69 -5.62 -1.38
CA ILE A 32 12.72 -6.56 -0.94
C ILE A 32 12.36 -7.11 0.46
N ASN A 33 12.12 -8.43 0.53
CA ASN A 33 11.73 -9.15 1.75
C ASN A 33 10.54 -8.51 2.51
N ARG A 34 9.68 -7.77 1.80
CA ARG A 34 8.56 -7.03 2.40
C ARG A 34 7.63 -7.93 3.22
N MET A 35 7.34 -9.13 2.71
CA MET A 35 6.40 -10.07 3.32
C MET A 35 6.87 -10.63 4.66
N ASN A 36 8.18 -10.56 4.95
CA ASN A 36 8.76 -11.03 6.21
C ASN A 36 9.31 -9.87 7.07
N TYR A 37 9.03 -8.60 6.71
CA TYR A 37 9.51 -7.45 7.47
C TYR A 37 8.63 -7.21 8.71
N LYS A 38 8.84 -8.03 9.75
CA LYS A 38 8.01 -8.10 10.95
C LYS A 38 8.83 -8.03 12.25
N VAL A 39 8.15 -7.71 13.34
CA VAL A 39 8.63 -7.86 14.72
C VAL A 39 7.84 -8.98 15.43
N GLU A 40 8.34 -9.49 16.55
CA GLU A 40 7.62 -10.52 17.30
C GLU A 40 6.36 -9.94 17.96
N PRO A 41 5.18 -10.58 17.84
CA PRO A 41 3.98 -10.17 18.56
C PRO A 41 4.13 -10.35 20.07
N GLY A 42 3.80 -9.33 20.85
CA GLY A 42 4.04 -9.36 22.29
C GLY A 42 3.93 -7.98 22.93
N LEU A 43 4.44 -7.86 24.16
CA LEU A 43 4.47 -6.61 24.90
C LEU A 43 5.88 -6.04 24.89
N TYR A 44 6.00 -4.79 24.46
CA TYR A 44 7.26 -4.06 24.44
C TYR A 44 7.24 -2.90 25.42
N SER A 45 8.39 -2.57 25.99
CA SER A 45 8.59 -1.37 26.83
C SER A 45 9.39 -0.30 26.08
N ILE A 46 8.93 0.94 26.17
CA ILE A 46 9.70 2.15 25.85
C ILE A 46 10.07 2.83 27.17
N GLY A 47 11.36 3.09 27.37
CA GLY A 47 11.85 3.72 28.59
C GLY A 47 11.71 2.80 29.80
N LYS A 48 11.15 3.31 30.90
CA LYS A 48 10.91 2.59 32.16
C LYS A 48 9.43 2.68 32.55
N PRO A 49 8.52 2.05 31.79
CA PRO A 49 7.10 2.15 32.04
C PRO A 49 6.72 1.49 33.37
N ASN A 50 5.74 2.09 34.05
CA ASN A 50 5.18 1.61 35.29
C ASN A 50 3.72 1.16 35.09
N SER A 51 3.02 0.82 36.17
CA SER A 51 1.65 0.32 36.12
C SER A 51 0.61 1.36 35.66
N ASN A 52 0.95 2.64 35.66
CA ASN A 52 0.10 3.73 35.18
C ASN A 52 0.47 4.21 33.76
N SER A 53 1.54 3.67 33.17
CA SER A 53 1.99 4.03 31.82
C SER A 53 0.98 3.60 30.75
N PRO A 54 0.78 4.40 29.69
CA PRO A 54 -0.18 4.09 28.63
C PRO A 54 0.19 2.83 27.85
N VAL A 55 -0.84 2.11 27.39
CA VAL A 55 -0.70 0.93 26.52
C VAL A 55 -1.13 1.30 25.10
N LEU A 56 -0.19 1.32 24.17
CA LEU A 56 -0.39 1.63 22.75
C LEU A 56 -0.40 0.34 21.93
N VAL A 57 -1.39 0.13 21.07
CA VAL A 57 -1.52 -1.09 20.27
C VAL A 57 -1.04 -0.84 18.84
N THR A 58 -0.29 -1.78 18.26
CA THR A 58 0.14 -1.71 16.85
C THR A 58 0.20 -3.09 16.19
N ALA A 59 0.43 -3.08 14.88
CA ALA A 59 0.60 -4.27 14.06
C ALA A 59 2.06 -4.78 14.10
N ASN A 60 2.27 -6.09 13.96
CA ASN A 60 3.62 -6.67 13.89
C ASN A 60 4.37 -6.42 12.58
N TYR A 61 3.79 -5.69 11.62
CA TYR A 61 4.54 -5.17 10.48
C TYR A 61 5.56 -4.14 10.97
N LYS A 62 6.85 -4.38 10.71
CA LYS A 62 7.94 -3.63 11.35
C LYS A 62 7.90 -2.13 11.04
N MET A 63 7.44 -1.70 9.86
CA MET A 63 7.25 -0.26 9.60
C MET A 63 6.14 0.36 10.47
N SER A 64 5.05 -0.35 10.75
CA SER A 64 3.98 0.16 11.63
C SER A 64 4.49 0.32 13.06
N PHE A 65 5.26 -0.66 13.52
CA PHE A 65 5.92 -0.63 14.82
C PHE A 65 6.94 0.50 14.91
N ASP A 66 7.84 0.62 13.93
CA ASP A 66 8.88 1.66 13.88
C ASP A 66 8.26 3.07 13.78
N MET A 67 7.18 3.24 13.03
CA MET A 67 6.46 4.51 12.91
C MET A 67 5.78 4.92 14.22
N LEU A 68 5.33 3.97 15.04
CA LEU A 68 4.80 4.25 16.36
C LEU A 68 5.93 4.60 17.35
N ARG A 69 6.89 3.69 17.53
CA ARG A 69 7.89 3.82 18.62
C ARG A 69 8.75 5.08 18.49
N LYS A 70 9.05 5.52 17.27
CA LYS A 70 9.86 6.72 17.05
C LYS A 70 9.20 8.01 17.54
N GLU A 71 7.87 8.01 17.64
CA GLU A 71 7.07 9.16 18.07
C GLU A 71 6.82 9.16 19.59
N LEU A 72 7.38 8.20 20.33
CA LEU A 72 7.21 8.07 21.79
C LEU A 72 8.40 8.62 22.57
N LYS A 73 9.22 9.50 21.97
CA LYS A 73 10.35 10.11 22.65
C LYS A 73 9.86 10.97 23.82
N GLY A 74 10.43 10.73 25.01
CA GLY A 74 10.11 11.49 26.21
C GLY A 74 8.93 10.97 27.02
N ILE A 75 8.36 9.81 26.67
CA ILE A 75 7.32 9.15 27.47
C ILE A 75 7.68 7.69 27.75
N ASP A 76 7.32 7.20 28.93
CA ASP A 76 7.41 5.78 29.28
C ASP A 76 6.09 5.09 28.94
N ALA A 77 6.12 4.12 28.03
CA ALA A 77 4.91 3.49 27.49
C ALA A 77 5.08 2.00 27.22
N TRP A 78 3.95 1.29 27.25
CA TRP A 78 3.82 -0.09 26.80
C TRP A 78 3.36 -0.11 25.34
N ILE A 79 3.95 -0.96 24.51
CA ILE A 79 3.49 -1.21 23.14
C ILE A 79 3.02 -2.66 23.02
N LEU A 80 1.71 -2.86 22.83
CA LEU A 80 1.11 -4.17 22.57
C LEU A 80 1.09 -4.43 21.06
N VAL A 81 1.92 -5.36 20.61
CA VAL A 81 2.06 -5.71 19.19
C VAL A 81 1.19 -6.92 18.86
N LEU A 82 0.21 -6.74 17.97
CA LEU A 82 -0.69 -7.80 17.51
C LEU A 82 -0.09 -8.60 16.36
N ASP A 83 -0.41 -9.91 16.28
CA ASP A 83 0.02 -10.74 15.16
C ASP A 83 -0.84 -10.53 13.90
N THR A 84 -0.44 -9.52 13.14
CA THR A 84 -1.06 -9.16 11.86
C THR A 84 -0.46 -9.88 10.65
N LYS A 85 0.36 -10.91 10.87
CA LYS A 85 1.09 -11.64 9.79
C LYS A 85 1.95 -10.72 8.91
N GLY A 86 2.56 -9.69 9.50
CA GLY A 86 3.39 -8.72 8.77
C GLY A 86 2.60 -7.76 7.88
N ILE A 87 1.31 -7.53 8.16
CA ILE A 87 0.47 -6.57 7.44
C ILE A 87 0.30 -5.30 8.28
N ASN A 88 0.30 -4.12 7.65
CA ASN A 88 0.08 -2.86 8.38
C ASN A 88 -1.31 -2.79 9.05
N VAL A 89 -1.48 -1.88 10.00
CA VAL A 89 -2.73 -1.70 10.77
C VAL A 89 -3.98 -1.63 9.90
N TRP A 90 -4.00 -0.74 8.90
CA TRP A 90 -5.22 -0.46 8.14
C TRP A 90 -5.65 -1.65 7.26
N CYS A 91 -4.69 -2.21 6.52
CA CYS A 91 -4.94 -3.40 5.70
C CYS A 91 -5.27 -4.63 6.56
N ALA A 92 -4.62 -4.78 7.71
CA ALA A 92 -4.87 -5.90 8.63
C ALA A 92 -6.24 -5.78 9.31
N ALA A 93 -6.72 -4.56 9.59
CA ALA A 93 -8.05 -4.34 10.13
C ALA A 93 -9.13 -4.71 9.10
N GLY A 94 -8.96 -4.28 7.85
CA GLY A 94 -9.86 -4.68 6.75
C GLY A 94 -9.87 -6.20 6.47
N LYS A 95 -8.75 -6.89 6.70
CA LYS A 95 -8.64 -8.36 6.57
C LYS A 95 -9.03 -9.12 7.84
N GLY A 96 -9.22 -8.45 8.97
CA GLY A 96 -9.56 -9.05 10.27
C GLY A 96 -8.39 -9.60 11.09
N THR A 97 -7.14 -9.53 10.63
CA THR A 97 -5.97 -9.97 11.42
C THR A 97 -5.56 -8.96 12.49
N PHE A 98 -5.81 -7.67 12.26
CA PHE A 98 -5.86 -6.66 13.33
C PHE A 98 -7.31 -6.55 13.81
N GLY A 99 -7.75 -7.51 14.61
CA GLY A 99 -9.16 -7.63 14.99
C GLY A 99 -9.41 -8.02 16.44
N THR A 100 -10.67 -7.97 16.85
CA THR A 100 -11.11 -8.20 18.25
C THR A 100 -10.49 -9.46 18.85
N ARG A 101 -10.55 -10.58 18.12
CA ARG A 101 -10.06 -11.88 18.60
C ARG A 101 -8.57 -11.86 18.88
N GLU A 102 -7.76 -11.28 17.99
CA GLU A 102 -6.31 -11.20 18.20
C GLU A 102 -5.96 -10.23 19.32
N LEU A 103 -6.66 -9.09 19.44
CA LEU A 103 -6.45 -8.18 20.56
C LEU A 103 -6.74 -8.84 21.92
N LEU A 104 -7.88 -9.52 22.05
CA LEU A 104 -8.26 -10.25 23.26
C LEU A 104 -7.23 -11.34 23.59
N ASN A 105 -6.85 -12.13 22.58
CA ASN A 105 -5.83 -13.17 22.72
C ASN A 105 -4.50 -12.58 23.19
N ARG A 106 -4.07 -11.46 22.60
CA ARG A 106 -2.79 -10.82 22.95
C ARG A 106 -2.80 -10.24 24.36
N ILE A 107 -3.90 -9.59 24.77
CA ILE A 107 -4.09 -9.10 26.15
C ILE A 107 -3.94 -10.26 27.16
N ALA A 108 -4.58 -11.40 26.90
CA ALA A 108 -4.53 -12.56 27.77
C ALA A 108 -3.14 -13.22 27.81
N ILE A 109 -2.48 -13.38 26.65
CA ILE A 109 -1.14 -13.99 26.55
C ILE A 109 -0.10 -13.20 27.36
N VAL A 110 -0.15 -11.86 27.27
CA VAL A 110 0.80 -10.99 27.99
C VAL A 110 0.37 -10.68 29.42
N GLN A 111 -0.80 -11.16 29.85
CA GLN A 111 -1.38 -10.91 31.18
C GLN A 111 -1.39 -9.41 31.50
N LEU A 112 -1.89 -8.59 30.56
CA LEU A 112 -1.79 -7.13 30.62
C LEU A 112 -2.38 -6.55 31.92
N GLU A 113 -3.39 -7.21 32.49
CA GLU A 113 -4.02 -6.86 33.75
C GLU A 113 -3.08 -6.91 34.97
N LYS A 114 -1.95 -7.64 34.87
CA LYS A 114 -0.88 -7.68 35.88
C LYS A 114 0.22 -6.66 35.62
N VAL A 115 0.28 -6.11 34.41
CA VAL A 115 1.29 -5.11 34.01
C VAL A 115 0.82 -3.70 34.34
N VAL A 116 -0.46 -3.41 34.11
CA VAL A 116 -1.04 -2.08 34.34
C VAL A 116 -2.18 -2.10 35.35
N SER A 117 -2.27 -1.03 36.16
CA SER A 117 -3.32 -0.82 37.17
C SER A 117 -4.65 -0.38 36.55
N HIS A 118 -4.59 0.25 35.37
CA HIS A 118 -5.76 0.73 34.63
C HIS A 118 -6.30 -0.34 33.65
N ARG A 119 -7.41 0.00 32.98
CA ARG A 119 -8.08 -0.86 32.00
C ARG A 119 -8.34 -0.11 30.69
N ASN A 120 -7.29 0.48 30.13
CA ASN A 120 -7.36 1.24 28.87
C ASN A 120 -6.29 0.74 27.90
N VAL A 121 -6.66 0.57 26.63
CA VAL A 121 -5.73 0.36 25.52
C VAL A 121 -5.98 1.37 24.42
N ILE A 122 -4.91 2.00 23.92
CA ILE A 122 -4.95 3.03 22.89
C ILE A 122 -4.70 2.36 21.54
N LEU A 123 -5.69 2.41 20.67
CA LEU A 123 -5.65 1.81 19.34
C LEU A 123 -5.54 2.89 18.25
N PRO A 124 -4.84 2.64 17.15
CA PRO A 124 -4.80 3.56 16.01
C PRO A 124 -6.20 3.69 15.38
N GLN A 125 -6.55 4.90 14.92
CA GLN A 125 -7.87 5.20 14.36
C GLN A 125 -8.27 4.26 13.21
N LEU A 126 -7.31 3.91 12.34
CA LEU A 126 -7.54 3.04 11.17
C LEU A 126 -7.67 1.55 11.52
N GLY A 127 -7.50 1.18 12.80
CA GLY A 127 -7.78 -0.16 13.30
C GLY A 127 -9.26 -0.41 13.61
N ALA A 128 -10.08 0.66 13.69
CA ALA A 128 -11.48 0.58 14.11
C ALA A 128 -12.34 -0.40 13.31
N PRO A 129 -12.20 -0.55 11.97
CA PRO A 129 -13.02 -1.50 11.21
C PRO A 129 -12.84 -2.97 11.61
N GLY A 130 -11.71 -3.33 12.23
CA GLY A 130 -11.42 -4.71 12.63
C GLY A 130 -11.78 -5.03 14.09
N ILE A 131 -12.02 -4.02 14.93
CA ILE A 131 -12.13 -4.19 16.39
C ILE A 131 -13.46 -3.67 16.93
N SER A 132 -14.19 -4.57 17.57
CA SER A 132 -15.39 -4.26 18.34
C SER A 132 -15.01 -3.85 19.76
N ALA A 133 -15.03 -2.54 20.04
CA ALA A 133 -14.70 -1.99 21.36
C ALA A 133 -15.57 -2.57 22.49
N HIS A 134 -16.86 -2.83 22.20
CA HIS A 134 -17.80 -3.40 23.17
C HIS A 134 -17.45 -4.85 23.53
N GLU A 135 -17.03 -5.66 22.55
CA GLU A 135 -16.57 -7.03 22.80
C GLU A 135 -15.25 -7.03 23.58
N VAL A 136 -14.31 -6.16 23.23
CA VAL A 136 -13.04 -6.04 23.97
C VAL A 136 -13.32 -5.72 25.44
N LEU A 137 -14.19 -4.75 25.72
CA LEU A 137 -14.59 -4.40 27.09
C LEU A 137 -15.27 -5.58 27.79
N LYS A 138 -16.21 -6.25 27.13
CA LYS A 138 -16.97 -7.37 27.71
C LYS A 138 -16.07 -8.54 28.09
N TYR A 139 -15.10 -8.90 27.25
CA TYR A 139 -14.31 -10.12 27.42
C TYR A 139 -12.97 -9.91 28.13
N SER A 140 -12.41 -8.70 28.12
CA SER A 140 -11.13 -8.41 28.79
C SER A 140 -11.22 -7.39 29.93
N GLY A 141 -12.33 -6.66 30.04
CA GLY A 141 -12.45 -5.50 30.94
C GLY A 141 -11.69 -4.26 30.47
N PHE A 142 -10.88 -4.34 29.40
CA PHE A 142 -10.17 -3.19 28.86
C PHE A 142 -11.06 -2.35 27.95
N LYS A 143 -11.08 -1.04 28.21
CA LYS A 143 -11.70 -0.04 27.34
C LYS A 143 -10.76 0.30 26.19
N VAL A 144 -11.31 0.26 24.98
CA VAL A 144 -10.64 0.72 23.76
C VAL A 144 -10.76 2.24 23.64
N LEU A 145 -9.62 2.92 23.49
CA LEU A 145 -9.53 4.34 23.16
C LEU A 145 -8.93 4.46 21.77
N TYR A 146 -9.68 5.04 20.83
CA TYR A 146 -9.16 5.31 19.49
C TYR A 146 -8.32 6.59 19.51
N GLY A 147 -7.02 6.41 19.37
CA GLY A 147 -6.02 7.46 19.18
C GLY A 147 -6.01 8.00 17.74
N PRO A 148 -4.99 8.79 17.38
CA PRO A 148 -4.92 9.46 16.09
C PRO A 148 -4.68 8.50 14.91
N VAL A 149 -4.89 9.00 13.70
CA VAL A 149 -4.50 8.36 12.43
C VAL A 149 -2.98 8.29 12.29
N LYS A 150 -2.26 9.38 12.64
CA LYS A 150 -0.81 9.45 12.52
C LYS A 150 -0.16 9.30 13.90
N ALA A 151 0.90 8.49 13.96
CA ALA A 151 1.62 8.22 15.20
C ALA A 151 2.25 9.48 15.83
N LYS A 152 2.66 10.46 15.01
CA LYS A 152 3.24 11.73 15.48
C LYS A 152 2.32 12.54 16.39
N ASP A 153 1.01 12.33 16.30
CA ASP A 153 0.01 13.05 17.08
C ASP A 153 -0.32 12.33 18.40
N VAL A 154 0.31 11.18 18.69
CA VAL A 154 0.01 10.33 19.87
C VAL A 154 0.36 11.03 21.18
N ILE A 155 1.48 11.73 21.26
CA ILE A 155 1.87 12.46 22.47
C ILE A 155 0.84 13.55 22.78
N GLU A 156 0.47 14.35 21.78
CA GLU A 156 -0.54 15.39 21.94
C GLU A 156 -1.90 14.82 22.34
N PHE A 157 -2.30 13.70 21.73
CA PHE A 157 -3.51 12.96 22.11
C PHE A 157 -3.51 12.52 23.58
N ILE A 158 -2.36 12.03 24.09
CA ILE A 158 -2.24 11.64 25.50
C ILE A 158 -2.34 12.88 26.41
N ASN A 159 -1.62 13.95 26.06
CA ASN A 159 -1.61 15.20 26.82
C ASN A 159 -2.97 15.91 26.85
N SER A 160 -3.80 15.73 25.81
CA SER A 160 -5.17 16.26 25.75
C SER A 160 -6.21 15.44 26.52
N GLY A 161 -5.75 14.49 27.36
CA GLY A 161 -6.63 13.60 28.11
C GLY A 161 -7.26 12.51 27.25
N MET A 162 -6.54 12.02 26.25
CA MET A 162 -6.97 10.95 25.34
C MET A 162 -8.21 11.32 24.52
N LYS A 163 -8.31 12.58 24.11
CA LYS A 163 -9.39 13.11 23.25
C LYS A 163 -8.83 13.48 21.88
N ALA A 164 -9.12 12.65 20.87
CA ALA A 164 -8.68 12.89 19.50
C ALA A 164 -9.47 14.04 18.85
N THR A 165 -8.76 15.07 18.38
CA THR A 165 -9.32 16.20 17.63
C THR A 165 -9.82 15.74 16.25
N ALA A 166 -10.61 16.58 15.57
CA ALA A 166 -11.07 16.28 14.21
C ALA A 166 -9.90 16.10 13.22
N GLU A 167 -8.82 16.87 13.39
CA GLU A 167 -7.61 16.75 12.57
C GLU A 167 -6.90 15.41 12.76
N MET A 168 -6.75 14.96 14.01
CA MET A 168 -6.16 13.66 14.35
C MET A 168 -6.93 12.48 13.75
N ARG A 169 -8.23 12.65 13.45
CA ARG A 169 -9.10 11.63 12.85
C ARG A 169 -9.09 11.65 11.32
N THR A 170 -8.48 12.66 10.70
CA THR A 170 -8.57 12.89 9.25
C THR A 170 -7.36 12.34 8.49
N VAL A 171 -7.61 11.51 7.48
CA VAL A 171 -6.59 11.04 6.54
C VAL A 171 -6.46 12.06 5.40
N ARG A 172 -5.32 12.77 5.31
CA ARG A 172 -5.09 13.78 4.27
C ARG A 172 -4.70 13.21 2.90
N PHE A 173 -4.10 12.01 2.85
CA PHE A 173 -3.65 11.30 1.65
C PHE A 173 -3.10 12.22 0.54
N SER A 174 -2.06 12.97 0.88
CA SER A 174 -1.43 14.00 0.02
C SER A 174 -0.70 13.40 -1.18
N ALA A 175 -0.28 14.25 -2.14
CA ALA A 175 0.56 13.81 -3.25
C ALA A 175 1.86 13.13 -2.78
N TYR A 176 2.46 13.62 -1.69
CA TYR A 176 3.62 12.99 -1.08
C TYR A 176 3.32 11.60 -0.53
N ASP A 177 2.20 11.42 0.19
CA ASP A 177 1.80 10.11 0.73
C ASP A 177 1.62 9.07 -0.38
N ARG A 178 1.17 9.50 -1.57
CA ARG A 178 0.99 8.63 -2.75
C ARG A 178 2.31 8.31 -3.43
N LEU A 179 3.19 9.30 -3.60
CA LEU A 179 4.52 9.11 -4.19
C LEU A 179 5.36 8.11 -3.38
N VAL A 180 5.20 8.13 -2.06
CA VAL A 180 5.85 7.19 -1.14
C VAL A 180 5.45 5.71 -1.37
N LEU A 181 4.36 5.44 -2.10
CA LEU A 181 3.93 4.10 -2.50
C LEU A 181 4.51 3.68 -3.86
N THR A 182 4.83 4.61 -4.75
CA THR A 182 5.30 4.34 -6.12
C THR A 182 6.46 3.33 -6.22
N PRO A 183 7.49 3.32 -5.35
CA PRO A 183 8.59 2.36 -5.49
C PRO A 183 8.16 0.89 -5.48
N VAL A 184 7.19 0.52 -4.63
CA VAL A 184 6.74 -0.89 -4.56
C VAL A 184 5.97 -1.28 -5.82
N GLU A 185 5.22 -0.33 -6.38
CA GLU A 185 4.46 -0.53 -7.61
C GLU A 185 5.39 -0.73 -8.79
N LEU A 186 6.42 0.11 -8.95
CA LEU A 186 7.42 -0.01 -10.01
C LEU A 186 8.25 -1.29 -9.90
N VAL A 187 8.66 -1.70 -8.71
CA VAL A 187 9.36 -2.98 -8.54
C VAL A 187 8.43 -4.15 -8.88
N GLY A 188 7.14 -4.04 -8.54
CA GLY A 188 6.13 -5.02 -8.92
C GLY A 188 5.97 -5.17 -10.44
N THR A 189 6.17 -4.10 -11.22
CA THR A 189 6.07 -4.16 -12.69
C THR A 189 7.31 -4.75 -13.36
N PHE A 190 8.49 -4.64 -12.72
CA PHE A 190 9.77 -4.99 -13.32
C PHE A 190 9.82 -6.40 -13.94
N LYS A 191 9.31 -7.42 -13.24
CA LYS A 191 9.30 -8.80 -13.76
C LYS A 191 8.44 -8.95 -15.02
N VAL A 192 7.27 -8.31 -15.03
CA VAL A 192 6.34 -8.34 -16.17
C VAL A 192 6.93 -7.56 -17.35
N SER A 193 7.53 -6.40 -17.09
CA SER A 193 8.21 -5.60 -18.12
C SER A 193 9.37 -6.38 -18.76
N LEU A 194 10.18 -7.08 -17.96
CA LEU A 194 11.26 -7.94 -18.47
C LEU A 194 10.72 -9.05 -19.37
N MET A 195 9.61 -9.69 -18.99
CA MET A 195 8.95 -10.72 -19.82
C MET A 195 8.45 -10.14 -21.14
N ILE A 196 7.80 -8.97 -21.11
CA ILE A 196 7.33 -8.28 -22.31
C ILE A 196 8.51 -7.96 -23.24
N PHE A 197 9.58 -7.37 -22.72
CA PHE A 197 10.76 -7.06 -23.53
C PHE A 197 11.47 -8.30 -24.05
N GLY A 198 11.50 -9.40 -23.29
CA GLY A 198 11.99 -10.68 -23.77
C GLY A 198 11.18 -11.21 -24.95
N ILE A 199 9.85 -11.14 -24.89
CA ILE A 199 8.97 -11.54 -26.00
C ILE A 199 9.20 -10.64 -27.22
N LEU A 200 9.26 -9.32 -27.05
CA LEU A 200 9.51 -8.39 -28.14
C LEU A 200 10.88 -8.62 -28.79
N PHE A 201 11.91 -8.93 -27.98
CA PHE A 201 13.24 -9.29 -28.46
C PHE A 201 13.21 -10.58 -29.30
N LEU A 202 12.51 -11.62 -28.83
CA LEU A 202 12.34 -12.87 -29.57
C LEU A 202 11.58 -12.65 -30.89
N LEU A 203 10.52 -11.84 -30.89
CA LEU A 203 9.79 -11.51 -32.11
C LEU A 203 10.66 -10.76 -33.12
N ASN A 204 11.53 -9.86 -32.65
CA ASN A 204 12.48 -9.16 -33.50
C ASN A 204 13.51 -10.14 -34.11
N LEU A 205 14.03 -11.10 -33.31
CA LEU A 205 14.96 -12.14 -33.80
C LEU A 205 14.32 -13.06 -34.86
N LEU A 206 13.03 -13.34 -34.73
CA LEU A 206 12.24 -14.14 -35.68
C LEU A 206 11.78 -13.34 -36.91
N GLY A 207 12.10 -12.05 -37.00
CA GLY A 207 11.72 -11.19 -38.12
C GLY A 207 10.28 -10.66 -38.06
N PHE A 208 9.53 -10.84 -36.97
CA PHE A 208 8.13 -10.38 -36.83
C PHE A 208 7.98 -8.88 -36.49
N GLY A 209 8.87 -8.05 -37.03
CA GLY A 209 8.77 -6.59 -37.03
C GLY A 209 9.84 -5.87 -36.22
N PRO A 210 10.15 -4.59 -36.57
CA PRO A 210 11.15 -3.80 -35.87
C PRO A 210 10.53 -3.23 -34.57
N PHE A 211 10.48 -4.06 -33.54
CA PHE A 211 10.29 -3.57 -32.16
C PHE A 211 11.58 -2.87 -31.73
N GLY A 212 11.48 -1.56 -31.49
CA GLY A 212 12.63 -0.70 -31.32
C GLY A 212 12.57 0.14 -30.05
N PHE A 213 13.42 1.17 -30.03
CA PHE A 213 13.49 2.11 -28.91
C PHE A 213 12.15 2.79 -28.62
N VAL A 214 11.31 2.98 -29.65
CA VAL A 214 10.01 3.61 -29.48
C VAL A 214 9.03 2.77 -28.68
N ASP A 215 8.92 1.47 -28.97
CA ASP A 215 8.08 0.56 -28.19
C ASP A 215 8.53 0.51 -26.73
N PHE A 216 9.85 0.55 -26.52
CA PHE A 216 10.45 0.57 -25.19
C PHE A 216 10.01 1.80 -24.39
N TYR A 217 10.28 3.02 -24.88
CA TYR A 217 9.93 4.21 -24.10
C TYR A 217 8.42 4.46 -24.05
N ALA A 218 7.67 4.05 -25.07
CA ALA A 218 6.21 4.15 -25.07
C ALA A 218 5.60 3.30 -23.95
N TYR A 219 6.02 2.04 -23.84
CA TYR A 219 5.59 1.15 -22.76
C TYR A 219 6.08 1.64 -21.39
N MET A 220 7.37 1.96 -21.25
CA MET A 220 7.91 2.46 -19.98
C MET A 220 7.22 3.74 -19.52
N GLY A 221 6.91 4.64 -20.45
CA GLY A 221 6.12 5.85 -20.17
C GLY A 221 4.71 5.51 -19.69
N ALA A 222 4.03 4.52 -20.28
CA ALA A 222 2.72 4.08 -19.80
C ALA A 222 2.79 3.48 -18.38
N VAL A 223 3.85 2.72 -18.06
CA VAL A 223 4.11 2.24 -16.70
C VAL A 223 4.28 3.41 -15.73
N LEU A 224 5.12 4.41 -16.08
CA LEU A 224 5.33 5.60 -15.25
C LEU A 224 4.05 6.42 -15.09
N VAL A 225 3.24 6.54 -16.14
CA VAL A 225 1.97 7.26 -16.11
C VAL A 225 0.98 6.56 -15.18
N GLY A 226 0.87 5.24 -15.23
CA GLY A 226 0.00 4.46 -14.35
C GLY A 226 0.48 4.42 -12.90
N CYS A 227 1.78 4.16 -12.67
CA CYS A 227 2.36 3.97 -11.33
C CYS A 227 2.70 5.27 -10.59
N VAL A 228 3.02 6.36 -11.30
CA VAL A 228 3.54 7.61 -10.73
C VAL A 228 2.57 8.77 -11.00
N LEU A 229 2.32 9.07 -12.27
CA LEU A 229 1.65 10.31 -12.67
C LEU A 229 0.18 10.32 -12.26
N THR A 230 -0.52 9.21 -12.51
CA THR A 230 -1.96 9.08 -12.20
C THR A 230 -2.24 9.20 -10.69
N PRO A 231 -1.51 8.51 -9.79
CA PRO A 231 -1.70 8.69 -8.34
C PRO A 231 -1.34 10.09 -7.84
N VAL A 232 -0.26 10.68 -8.34
CA VAL A 232 0.15 12.04 -7.95
C VAL A 232 -0.92 13.06 -8.35
N LEU A 233 -1.45 12.94 -9.57
CA LEU A 233 -2.45 13.87 -10.11
C LEU A 233 -3.91 13.51 -9.78
N LEU A 234 -4.13 12.46 -9.00
CA LEU A 234 -5.43 11.86 -8.75
C LEU A 234 -6.60 12.82 -8.38
N PRO A 235 -6.41 13.91 -7.60
CA PRO A 235 -7.48 14.83 -7.24
C PRO A 235 -7.96 15.67 -8.41
N TRP A 236 -7.11 15.89 -9.41
CA TRP A 236 -7.39 16.74 -10.57
C TRP A 236 -7.92 15.94 -11.77
N ILE A 237 -7.67 14.63 -11.83
CA ILE A 237 -8.17 13.80 -12.93
C ILE A 237 -9.68 13.56 -12.76
N PRO A 238 -10.52 13.82 -13.77
CA PRO A 238 -11.97 13.63 -13.66
C PRO A 238 -12.36 12.15 -13.49
N GLY A 239 -13.54 11.93 -12.90
CA GLY A 239 -14.11 10.59 -12.69
C GLY A 239 -13.76 9.93 -11.35
N ARG A 240 -14.46 8.84 -11.02
CA ARG A 240 -14.32 8.11 -9.75
C ARG A 240 -13.42 6.87 -9.83
N ALA A 241 -13.51 6.11 -10.94
CA ALA A 241 -12.77 4.87 -11.13
C ALA A 241 -11.27 5.14 -11.40
N PHE A 242 -10.40 4.36 -10.78
CA PHE A 242 -8.94 4.42 -10.99
C PHE A 242 -8.55 3.99 -12.40
N ALA A 243 -9.19 2.94 -12.93
CA ALA A 243 -9.02 2.47 -14.29
C ALA A 243 -9.32 3.57 -15.31
N TRP A 244 -10.39 4.34 -15.10
CA TRP A 244 -10.71 5.48 -15.97
C TRP A 244 -9.65 6.58 -15.90
N LYS A 245 -9.24 6.96 -14.69
CA LYS A 245 -8.20 7.99 -14.50
C LYS A 245 -6.87 7.58 -15.15
N GLY A 246 -6.46 6.32 -14.95
CA GLY A 246 -5.25 5.78 -15.55
C GLY A 246 -5.35 5.64 -17.06
N TRP A 247 -6.51 5.22 -17.57
CA TRP A 247 -6.77 5.18 -19.01
C TRP A 247 -6.67 6.57 -19.64
N LEU A 248 -7.28 7.59 -19.03
CA LEU A 248 -7.25 8.96 -19.54
C LEU A 248 -5.82 9.52 -19.61
N MET A 249 -5.04 9.37 -18.53
CA MET A 249 -3.64 9.81 -18.52
C MET A 249 -2.79 9.02 -19.51
N GLY A 250 -3.03 7.71 -19.61
CA GLY A 250 -2.36 6.86 -20.59
C GLY A 250 -2.75 7.17 -22.03
N PHE A 251 -3.97 7.64 -22.28
CA PHE A 251 -4.44 8.12 -23.58
C PHE A 251 -3.72 9.39 -24.01
N ILE A 252 -3.57 10.36 -23.10
CA ILE A 252 -2.76 11.55 -23.34
C ILE A 252 -1.33 11.14 -23.69
N TRP A 253 -0.73 10.21 -22.92
CA TRP A 253 0.59 9.68 -23.21
C TRP A 253 0.67 8.99 -24.58
N ALA A 254 -0.32 8.18 -24.94
CA ALA A 254 -0.37 7.48 -26.22
C ALA A 254 -0.45 8.45 -27.40
N VAL A 255 -1.24 9.52 -27.28
CA VAL A 255 -1.31 10.59 -28.28
C VAL A 255 0.04 11.30 -28.39
N LEU A 256 0.67 11.66 -27.27
CA LEU A 256 1.99 12.30 -27.25
C LEU A 256 3.06 11.44 -27.94
N VAL A 257 3.12 10.15 -27.62
CA VAL A 257 4.03 9.20 -28.28
C VAL A 257 3.78 9.22 -29.78
N ASN A 258 2.54 9.07 -30.23
CA ASN A 258 2.25 9.05 -31.66
C ASN A 258 2.60 10.38 -32.36
N VAL A 259 2.33 11.53 -31.74
CA VAL A 259 2.68 12.85 -32.30
C VAL A 259 4.20 13.03 -32.39
N LEU A 260 4.95 12.66 -31.35
CA LEU A 260 6.41 12.80 -31.31
C LEU A 260 7.12 11.95 -32.37
N ASN A 261 6.53 10.84 -32.81
CA ASN A 261 7.08 10.00 -33.88
C ASN A 261 6.50 10.32 -35.26
N GLY A 262 5.88 11.49 -35.42
CA GLY A 262 5.38 11.99 -36.71
C GLY A 262 4.05 11.39 -37.16
N TRP A 263 3.31 10.73 -36.25
CA TRP A 263 2.02 10.10 -36.52
C TRP A 263 2.03 9.30 -37.84
N THR A 264 1.04 9.47 -38.70
CA THR A 264 0.91 8.80 -40.01
C THR A 264 1.76 9.45 -41.11
N ALA A 265 2.48 10.53 -40.82
CA ALA A 265 3.30 11.22 -41.82
C ALA A 265 4.63 10.50 -42.09
N VAL A 266 5.05 9.58 -41.20
CA VAL A 266 6.27 8.79 -41.35
C VAL A 266 5.89 7.37 -41.82
N PRO A 267 6.45 6.87 -42.95
CA PRO A 267 6.11 5.55 -43.48
C PRO A 267 6.30 4.40 -42.48
N GLN A 268 7.23 4.52 -41.54
CA GLN A 268 7.51 3.54 -40.48
C GLN A 268 6.39 3.47 -39.41
N TYR A 269 5.55 4.50 -39.30
CA TYR A 269 4.38 4.57 -38.42
C TYR A 269 3.09 4.51 -39.25
N SER A 270 2.59 3.29 -39.47
CA SER A 270 1.29 3.12 -40.12
C SER A 270 0.17 3.48 -39.15
N ILE A 271 -1.01 3.81 -39.70
CA ILE A 271 -2.23 4.05 -38.93
C ILE A 271 -2.55 2.89 -37.98
N LEU A 272 -2.24 1.66 -38.39
CA LEU A 272 -2.41 0.44 -37.60
C LEU A 272 -1.56 0.44 -36.33
N ARG A 273 -0.29 0.88 -36.41
CA ARG A 273 0.60 0.97 -35.25
C ARG A 273 0.15 2.07 -34.29
N ALA A 274 -0.30 3.20 -34.83
CA ALA A 274 -0.82 4.29 -34.03
C ALA A 274 -2.08 3.88 -33.26
N LEU A 275 -3.03 3.23 -33.93
CA LEU A 275 -4.22 2.64 -33.30
C LEU A 275 -3.84 1.57 -32.26
N GLY A 276 -2.85 0.74 -32.56
CA GLY A 276 -2.30 -0.22 -31.62
C GLY A 276 -1.84 0.42 -30.31
N TYR A 277 -1.07 1.51 -30.38
CA TYR A 277 -0.64 2.24 -29.18
C TYR A 277 -1.79 2.92 -28.44
N LEU A 278 -2.78 3.47 -29.15
CA LEU A 278 -3.97 4.06 -28.54
C LEU A 278 -4.83 3.03 -27.79
N LEU A 279 -4.73 1.74 -28.14
CA LEU A 279 -5.39 0.66 -27.40
C LEU A 279 -4.52 0.14 -26.25
N ILE A 280 -3.22 -0.09 -26.47
CA ILE A 280 -2.34 -0.73 -25.48
C ILE A 280 -1.96 0.24 -24.35
N LEU A 281 -1.38 1.40 -24.66
CA LEU A 281 -0.75 2.25 -23.64
C LEU A 281 -1.74 2.80 -22.60
N PRO A 282 -2.98 3.21 -22.98
CA PRO A 282 -3.99 3.60 -22.01
C PRO A 282 -4.42 2.45 -21.11
N SER A 283 -4.54 1.25 -21.68
CA SER A 283 -4.95 0.04 -20.95
C SER A 283 -3.88 -0.41 -19.96
N VAL A 284 -2.60 -0.31 -20.33
CA VAL A 284 -1.45 -0.55 -19.43
C VAL A 284 -1.47 0.45 -18.27
N SER A 285 -1.64 1.74 -18.57
CA SER A 285 -1.71 2.80 -17.55
C SER A 285 -2.90 2.62 -16.60
N ALA A 286 -4.07 2.23 -17.15
CA ALA A 286 -5.28 1.92 -16.40
C ALA A 286 -5.08 0.74 -15.44
N PHE A 287 -4.43 -0.33 -15.91
CA PHE A 287 -4.13 -1.50 -15.09
C PHE A 287 -3.26 -1.14 -13.89
N PHE A 288 -2.18 -0.39 -14.10
CA PHE A 288 -1.30 0.01 -13.00
C PHE A 288 -1.92 1.03 -12.05
N ALA A 289 -2.76 1.95 -12.56
CA ALA A 289 -3.51 2.86 -11.70
C ALA A 289 -4.45 2.12 -10.74
N MET A 290 -5.03 0.98 -11.14
CA MET A 290 -5.91 0.19 -10.27
C MET A 290 -5.21 -0.36 -9.02
N ASN A 291 -3.89 -0.51 -9.00
CA ASN A 291 -3.18 -0.95 -7.79
C ASN A 291 -3.36 0.00 -6.60
N PHE A 292 -3.65 1.29 -6.87
CA PHE A 292 -3.88 2.30 -5.84
C PHE A 292 -5.30 2.26 -5.25
N THR A 293 -6.21 1.44 -5.79
CA THR A 293 -7.57 1.27 -5.24
C THR A 293 -7.56 0.76 -3.79
N GLY A 294 -6.53 0.01 -3.39
CA GLY A 294 -6.37 -0.53 -2.04
C GLY A 294 -5.64 0.39 -1.04
N SER A 295 -5.12 1.53 -1.50
CA SER A 295 -4.33 2.46 -0.68
C SER A 295 -4.96 3.85 -0.55
N SER A 296 -6.10 4.08 -1.21
CA SER A 296 -6.80 5.36 -1.25
C SER A 296 -8.00 5.43 -0.30
N THR A 297 -8.44 6.65 -0.02
CA THR A 297 -9.64 6.94 0.78
C THR A 297 -10.92 7.08 -0.06
N PHE A 298 -10.83 6.94 -1.39
CA PHE A 298 -11.95 7.18 -2.31
C PHE A 298 -12.81 5.93 -2.57
N THR A 299 -12.23 4.76 -2.34
CA THR A 299 -12.76 3.47 -2.78
C THR A 299 -13.32 2.68 -1.62
N SER A 300 -14.46 2.03 -1.86
CA SER A 300 -14.98 0.97 -0.98
C SER A 300 -14.67 -0.39 -1.58
N PHE A 301 -14.59 -1.44 -0.75
CA PHE A 301 -14.32 -2.79 -1.23
C PHE A 301 -15.29 -3.24 -2.34
N SER A 302 -16.58 -2.99 -2.17
CA SER A 302 -17.61 -3.29 -3.19
C SER A 302 -17.43 -2.44 -4.47
N GLY A 303 -17.01 -1.19 -4.33
CA GLY A 303 -16.69 -0.31 -5.46
C GLY A 303 -15.52 -0.84 -6.28
N VAL A 304 -14.44 -1.26 -5.63
CA VAL A 304 -13.26 -1.84 -6.29
C VAL A 304 -13.62 -3.13 -7.03
N LEU A 305 -14.40 -4.01 -6.40
CA LEU A 305 -14.86 -5.25 -7.07
C LEU A 305 -15.70 -4.95 -8.33
N LYS A 306 -16.59 -3.95 -8.26
CA LYS A 306 -17.38 -3.52 -9.42
C LYS A 306 -16.50 -2.95 -10.52
N GLU A 307 -15.53 -2.11 -10.16
CA GLU A 307 -14.58 -1.54 -11.10
C GLU A 307 -13.75 -2.62 -11.80
N MET A 308 -13.13 -3.53 -11.05
CA MET A 308 -12.31 -4.61 -11.60
C MET A 308 -13.09 -5.51 -12.53
N ARG A 309 -14.33 -5.86 -12.19
CA ARG A 309 -15.19 -6.74 -13.00
C ARG A 309 -15.45 -6.17 -14.40
N ILE A 310 -15.49 -4.85 -14.54
CA ILE A 310 -15.74 -4.17 -15.82
C ILE A 310 -14.42 -3.82 -16.51
N ALA A 311 -13.48 -3.24 -15.76
CA ALA A 311 -12.25 -2.69 -16.32
C ALA A 311 -11.27 -3.76 -16.77
N VAL A 312 -11.08 -4.84 -15.99
CA VAL A 312 -10.07 -5.86 -16.32
C VAL A 312 -10.36 -6.57 -17.65
N PRO A 313 -11.60 -7.04 -17.95
CA PRO A 313 -11.90 -7.62 -19.26
C PRO A 313 -11.73 -6.62 -20.41
N ALA A 314 -12.14 -5.35 -20.22
CA ALA A 314 -12.01 -4.32 -21.23
C ALA A 314 -10.53 -3.99 -21.52
N ILE A 315 -9.69 -3.90 -20.49
CA ILE A 315 -8.24 -3.72 -20.60
C ILE A 315 -7.63 -4.90 -21.37
N ALA A 316 -7.98 -6.14 -21.03
CA ALA A 316 -7.46 -7.32 -21.70
C ALA A 316 -7.84 -7.35 -23.19
N LEU A 317 -9.10 -7.08 -23.52
CA LEU A 317 -9.58 -7.01 -24.90
C LEU A 317 -8.88 -5.90 -25.69
N SER A 318 -8.75 -4.72 -25.10
CA SER A 318 -8.08 -3.58 -25.73
C SER A 318 -6.60 -3.87 -26.02
N ILE A 319 -5.88 -4.46 -25.05
CA ILE A 319 -4.48 -4.88 -25.24
C ILE A 319 -4.39 -5.93 -26.35
N PHE A 320 -5.27 -6.93 -26.35
CA PHE A 320 -5.28 -7.98 -27.38
C PHE A 320 -5.49 -7.40 -28.78
N LEU A 321 -6.52 -6.57 -28.97
CA LEU A 321 -6.79 -5.92 -30.25
C LEU A 321 -5.61 -5.04 -30.70
N GLY A 322 -5.01 -4.30 -29.77
CA GLY A 322 -3.84 -3.47 -30.07
C GLY A 322 -2.61 -4.29 -30.49
N ILE A 323 -2.36 -5.45 -29.85
CA ILE A 323 -1.29 -6.36 -30.24
C ILE A 323 -1.54 -6.89 -31.65
N VAL A 324 -2.77 -7.31 -31.96
CA VAL A 324 -3.14 -7.79 -33.30
C VAL A 324 -2.88 -6.70 -34.35
N LEU A 325 -3.27 -5.45 -34.09
CA LEU A 325 -3.03 -4.34 -35.03
C LEU A 325 -1.53 -4.09 -35.27
N ILE A 326 -0.70 -4.14 -34.22
CA ILE A 326 0.74 -3.96 -34.35
C ILE A 326 1.37 -5.11 -35.15
N LEU A 327 0.97 -6.36 -34.88
CA LEU A 327 1.47 -7.52 -35.62
C LEU A 327 1.05 -7.49 -37.09
N VAL A 328 -0.21 -7.19 -37.39
CA VAL A 328 -0.70 -7.03 -38.76
C VAL A 328 0.07 -5.94 -39.50
N ASN A 329 0.36 -4.81 -38.83
CA ASN A 329 1.22 -3.78 -39.41
C ASN A 329 2.64 -4.30 -39.74
N SER A 330 3.20 -5.19 -38.92
CA SER A 330 4.51 -5.80 -39.20
C SER A 330 4.47 -6.64 -40.48
N PHE A 331 3.40 -7.41 -40.71
CA PHE A 331 3.25 -8.23 -41.93
C PHE A 331 3.01 -7.42 -43.20
N ILE A 332 2.35 -6.26 -43.12
CA ILE A 332 2.06 -5.42 -44.28
C ILE A 332 3.30 -4.64 -44.77
N LYS A 333 4.32 -4.49 -43.93
CA LYS A 333 5.56 -3.74 -44.23
C LYS A 333 6.78 -4.62 -44.56
N LEU A 334 6.63 -5.93 -44.45
CA LEU A 334 7.58 -6.93 -44.94
C LEU A 334 7.37 -7.14 -46.44
#